data_AF-A0A8F2F221-F1
#
_entry.id   AF-A0A8F2F221-F1
#
_cell.length_a   1.000
_cell.length_b   1.000
_cell.length_c   1.000
_cell.angle_alpha   90.00
_cell.angle_beta   90.00
_cell.angle_gamma   90.00
#
_symmetry.space_group_name_H-M   'P 1'
#
loop_
_entity.id
_entity.type
_entity.pdbx_description
1 polymer ?
#
loop_
_entity_poly.entity_id
_entity_poly.type
_entity_poly.pdbx_seq_one_letter_code
_entity_poly.pdbx_strand_id
1 'polypeptide(L)'
;MEKLNRFVMATAKVLEVLHWLGILAAIALFILSFVAKDWATGLVALSDGELQFYGFSIGVLTPAGGVSFGAVRAFAVAGFFFCSLMGMVFRNIYLILRTAKGKTWFAKGDTPFQNDIVRMVREIGIFHIGVPVLGLFISWIARLVLGAESLETSMSLGGFITGIVVLCLSQIFAYGIELQRDVDGLV
;
A
#
# COMPACT_ATOMS: atom_id res chain seq x y z
N MET A 1 5.94 23.99 11.99
CA MET A 1 4.65 23.28 11.81
C MET A 1 4.06 23.50 10.41
N GLU A 2 3.78 24.73 9.99
CA GLU A 2 3.05 24.96 8.73
C GLU A 2 3.81 24.58 7.44
N LYS A 3 5.12 24.86 7.37
CA LYS A 3 6.00 24.45 6.27
C LYS A 3 6.14 22.92 6.19
N LEU A 4 6.27 22.26 7.34
CA LEU A 4 6.33 20.80 7.44
C LEU A 4 5.02 20.17 6.94
N ASN A 5 3.86 20.67 7.37
CA ASN A 5 2.57 20.16 6.89
C ASN A 5 2.38 20.37 5.38
N ARG A 6 2.87 21.48 4.81
CA ARG A 6 2.85 21.70 3.36
C ARG A 6 3.72 20.69 2.61
N PHE A 7 4.92 20.44 3.11
CA PHE A 7 5.82 19.44 2.54
C PHE A 7 5.18 18.05 2.59
N VAL A 8 4.67 17.61 3.74
CA VAL A 8 4.05 16.28 3.87
C VAL A 8 2.83 16.14 2.96
N MET A 9 1.98 17.17 2.83
CA MET A 9 0.86 17.14 1.88
C MET A 9 1.32 16.98 0.43
N ALA A 10 2.33 17.73 0.01
CA ALA A 10 2.86 17.64 -1.35
C ALA A 10 3.45 16.24 -1.61
N THR A 11 4.28 15.75 -0.70
CA THR A 11 4.87 14.41 -0.76
C THR A 11 3.80 13.32 -0.80
N ALA A 12 2.79 13.39 0.07
CA ALA A 12 1.68 12.43 0.06
C ALA A 12 0.94 12.45 -1.28
N LYS A 13 0.67 13.62 -1.86
CA LYS A 13 -0.03 13.69 -3.14
C LYS A 13 0.81 13.17 -4.31
N VAL A 14 2.11 13.46 -4.33
CA VAL A 14 3.03 12.91 -5.33
C VAL A 14 3.09 11.39 -5.21
N LEU A 15 3.27 10.85 -4.00
CA LEU A 15 3.31 9.41 -3.77
C LEU A 15 1.98 8.75 -4.13
N GLU A 16 0.84 9.34 -3.79
CA GLU A 16 -0.47 8.86 -4.23
C GLU A 16 -0.52 8.68 -5.76
N VAL A 17 -0.12 9.71 -6.53
CA VAL A 17 -0.11 9.66 -8.00
C VAL A 17 0.86 8.59 -8.52
N LEU A 18 2.06 8.49 -7.94
CA LEU A 18 3.03 7.46 -8.33
C LEU A 18 2.49 6.04 -8.13
N HIS A 19 1.70 5.79 -7.08
CA HIS A 19 1.07 4.49 -6.88
C HIS A 19 -0.02 4.20 -7.90
N TRP A 20 -0.82 5.19 -8.28
CA TRP A 20 -1.79 5.02 -9.37
C TRP A 20 -1.09 4.72 -10.71
N LEU A 21 0.08 5.34 -10.98
CA LEU A 21 0.91 4.98 -12.12
C LEU A 21 1.50 3.56 -11.98
N GLY A 22 1.89 3.17 -10.77
CA GLY A 22 2.34 1.82 -10.45
C GLY A 22 1.29 0.75 -10.75
N ILE A 23 0.00 1.04 -10.58
CA ILE A 23 -1.10 0.16 -11.00
C ILE A 23 -1.08 -0.02 -12.52
N LEU A 24 -0.93 1.06 -13.29
CA LEU A 24 -0.86 0.98 -14.75
C LEU A 24 0.36 0.17 -15.19
N ALA A 25 1.51 0.36 -14.53
CA ALA A 25 2.72 -0.43 -14.79
C ALA A 25 2.52 -1.92 -14.47
N ALA A 26 1.84 -2.25 -13.37
CA ALA A 26 1.52 -3.63 -13.01
C ALA A 26 0.58 -4.30 -14.04
N ILE A 27 -0.43 -3.57 -14.52
CA ILE A 27 -1.33 -4.05 -15.59
C ILE A 27 -0.55 -4.27 -16.88
N ALA A 28 0.30 -3.32 -17.27
CA ALA A 28 1.14 -3.43 -18.46
C ALA A 28 2.07 -4.65 -18.37
N LEU A 29 2.75 -4.83 -17.23
CA LEU A 29 3.61 -6.00 -16.99
C LEU A 29 2.82 -7.31 -17.10
N PHE A 30 1.62 -7.37 -16.52
CA PHE A 30 0.75 -8.54 -16.60
C PHE A 30 0.42 -8.89 -18.06
N ILE A 31 -0.01 -7.91 -18.86
CA ILE A 31 -0.36 -8.12 -20.27
C ILE A 31 0.86 -8.51 -21.11
N LEU A 32 1.98 -7.79 -20.94
CA LEU A 32 3.21 -8.03 -21.70
C LEU A 32 3.82 -9.41 -21.40
N SER A 33 3.59 -9.96 -20.21
CA SER A 33 4.00 -11.33 -19.86
C SER A 33 3.35 -12.42 -20.72
N PHE A 34 2.23 -12.13 -21.41
CA PHE A 34 1.57 -13.06 -22.34
C PHE A 34 2.04 -12.86 -23.78
N VAL A 35 2.23 -11.60 -24.20
CA VAL A 35 2.36 -11.23 -25.62
C VAL A 35 3.80 -10.93 -26.03
N ALA A 36 4.63 -10.38 -25.13
CA ALA A 36 5.98 -9.89 -25.42
C ALA A 36 6.99 -10.49 -24.43
N LYS A 37 7.12 -11.82 -24.47
CA LYS A 37 7.94 -12.59 -23.53
C LYS A 37 9.41 -12.18 -23.53
N ASP A 38 9.99 -11.90 -24.71
CA ASP A 38 11.41 -11.49 -24.83
C ASP A 38 11.69 -10.12 -24.21
N TRP A 39 10.72 -9.21 -24.25
CA TRP A 39 10.85 -7.92 -23.58
C TRP A 39 10.72 -8.07 -22.06
N ALA A 40 9.77 -8.89 -21.60
CA ALA A 40 9.56 -9.17 -20.19
C ALA A 40 10.75 -9.93 -19.54
N THR A 41 11.41 -10.83 -20.26
CA THR A 41 12.68 -11.45 -19.81
C THR A 41 13.79 -10.41 -19.69
N GLY A 42 13.90 -9.47 -20.63
CA GLY A 42 14.87 -8.37 -20.55
C GLY A 42 14.70 -7.51 -19.29
N LEU A 43 13.46 -7.23 -18.88
CA LEU A 43 13.19 -6.53 -17.63
C LEU A 43 13.52 -7.36 -16.39
N VAL A 44 13.18 -8.64 -16.39
CA VAL A 44 13.49 -9.55 -15.27
C VAL A 44 15.01 -9.75 -15.12
N ALA A 45 15.76 -9.73 -16.22
CA ALA A 45 17.22 -9.80 -16.16
C ALA A 45 17.85 -8.64 -15.38
N LEU A 46 17.15 -7.50 -15.26
CA LEU A 46 17.60 -6.36 -14.45
C LEU A 46 17.41 -6.59 -12.94
N SER A 47 16.65 -7.61 -12.54
CA SER A 47 16.27 -7.85 -11.15
C SER A 47 17.00 -9.03 -10.50
N ASP A 48 18.11 -9.49 -11.09
CA ASP A 48 18.92 -10.63 -10.62
C ASP A 48 18.09 -11.89 -10.30
N GLY A 49 16.97 -12.07 -11.01
CA GLY A 49 16.10 -13.24 -10.84
C GLY A 49 15.10 -13.18 -9.68
N GLU A 50 15.03 -12.08 -8.92
CA GLU A 50 14.06 -11.87 -7.85
C GLU A 50 13.29 -10.56 -8.05
N LEU A 51 11.96 -10.61 -7.94
CA LEU A 51 11.11 -9.42 -7.95
C LEU A 51 10.63 -9.12 -6.55
N GLN A 52 10.88 -7.89 -6.08
CA GLN A 52 10.52 -7.45 -4.73
C GLN A 52 9.70 -6.17 -4.75
N PHE A 53 8.67 -6.11 -3.91
CA PHE A 53 7.86 -4.92 -3.72
C PHE A 53 7.11 -4.94 -2.39
N TYR A 54 7.16 -3.84 -1.63
CA TYR A 54 6.44 -3.70 -0.34
C TYR A 54 6.64 -4.85 0.65
N GLY A 55 7.85 -5.41 0.70
CA GLY A 55 8.20 -6.51 1.59
C GLY A 55 7.78 -7.90 1.10
N PHE A 56 7.07 -8.00 -0.03
CA PHE A 56 6.89 -9.24 -0.77
C PHE A 56 8.06 -9.46 -1.72
N SER A 57 8.58 -10.68 -1.78
CA SER A 57 9.51 -11.09 -2.82
C SER A 57 9.10 -12.41 -3.46
N ILE A 58 9.43 -12.57 -4.74
CA ILE A 58 9.18 -13.79 -5.51
C ILE A 58 10.33 -14.05 -6.47
N GLY A 59 10.90 -15.25 -6.39
CA GLY A 59 11.86 -15.77 -7.35
C GLY A 59 11.17 -16.02 -8.69
N VAL A 60 11.80 -15.55 -9.77
CA VAL A 60 11.25 -15.65 -11.13
C VAL A 60 12.10 -16.49 -12.06
N LEU A 61 13.25 -17.02 -11.60
CA LEU A 61 14.05 -17.97 -12.36
C LEU A 61 13.54 -19.39 -12.19
N THR A 62 13.53 -20.16 -13.29
CA THR A 62 13.25 -21.59 -13.25
C THR A 62 14.55 -22.37 -12.98
N PRO A 63 14.46 -23.63 -12.50
CA PRO A 63 15.64 -24.49 -12.34
C PRO A 63 16.45 -24.71 -13.62
N ALA A 64 15.82 -24.52 -14.79
CA ALA A 64 16.46 -24.62 -16.10
C ALA A 64 17.14 -23.30 -16.57
N GLY A 65 17.18 -22.26 -15.72
CA GLY A 65 17.79 -20.97 -16.05
C GLY A 65 16.91 -20.03 -16.90
N GLY A 66 15.64 -20.36 -17.09
CA GLY A 66 14.67 -19.51 -17.81
C GLY A 66 13.83 -18.65 -16.88
N VAL A 67 12.96 -17.79 -17.44
CA VAL A 67 12.03 -16.97 -16.64
C VAL A 67 10.67 -17.65 -16.48
N SER A 68 10.21 -17.77 -15.24
CA SER A 68 8.85 -18.20 -14.90
C SER A 68 7.87 -17.04 -15.12
N PHE A 69 7.27 -16.98 -16.30
CA PHE A 69 6.22 -16.00 -16.59
C PHE A 69 4.99 -16.16 -15.70
N GLY A 70 4.77 -17.35 -15.11
CA GLY A 70 3.77 -17.54 -14.07
C GLY A 70 4.07 -16.70 -12.82
N ALA A 71 5.32 -16.75 -12.35
CA ALA A 71 5.77 -15.95 -11.21
C ALA A 71 5.71 -14.44 -11.52
N VAL A 72 6.10 -14.02 -12.72
CA VAL A 72 5.98 -12.61 -13.17
C VAL A 72 4.52 -12.14 -13.13
N ARG A 73 3.56 -12.97 -13.56
CA ARG A 73 2.13 -12.64 -13.48
C ARG A 73 1.65 -12.54 -12.05
N ALA A 74 2.03 -13.48 -11.19
CA ALA A 74 1.70 -13.42 -9.76
C ALA A 74 2.25 -12.14 -9.11
N PHE A 75 3.48 -11.77 -9.44
CA PHE A 75 4.08 -10.51 -9.01
C PHE A 75 3.32 -9.28 -9.52
N ALA A 76 2.93 -9.26 -10.79
CA ALA A 76 2.16 -8.16 -11.36
C ALA A 76 0.79 -8.01 -10.68
N VAL A 77 0.11 -9.12 -10.38
CA VAL A 77 -1.15 -9.12 -9.61
C VAL A 77 -0.91 -8.58 -8.19
N ALA A 78 0.16 -9.00 -7.51
CA ALA A 78 0.53 -8.45 -6.21
C ALA A 78 0.80 -6.94 -6.27
N GLY A 79 1.57 -6.50 -7.26
CA GLY A 79 1.88 -5.09 -7.52
C GLY A 79 0.62 -4.24 -7.71
N PHE A 80 -0.39 -4.74 -8.44
CA PHE A 80 -1.67 -4.07 -8.60
C PHE A 80 -2.33 -3.79 -7.24
N PHE A 81 -2.45 -4.82 -6.39
CA PHE A 81 -3.09 -4.68 -5.09
C PHE A 81 -2.27 -3.83 -4.12
N PHE A 82 -0.95 -4.03 -4.05
CA PHE A 82 -0.08 -3.25 -3.16
C PHE A 82 -0.07 -1.77 -3.53
N CYS A 83 0.04 -1.45 -4.82
CA CYS A 83 -0.07 -0.07 -5.29
C CYS A 83 -1.45 0.53 -4.97
N SER A 84 -2.53 -0.25 -5.11
CA SER A 84 -3.89 0.22 -4.74
C SER A 84 -3.99 0.56 -3.26
N LEU A 85 -3.53 -0.33 -2.38
CA LEU A 85 -3.54 -0.11 -0.93
C LEU A 85 -2.68 1.09 -0.54
N MET A 86 -1.45 1.17 -1.07
CA MET A 86 -0.53 2.26 -0.73
C MET A 86 -0.96 3.61 -1.32
N GLY A 87 -1.57 3.62 -2.51
CA GLY A 87 -2.22 4.80 -3.07
C GLY A 87 -3.33 5.32 -2.14
N MET A 88 -4.13 4.42 -1.57
CA MET A 88 -5.17 4.77 -0.60
C MET A 88 -4.59 5.29 0.73
N VAL A 89 -3.47 4.71 1.21
CA VAL A 89 -2.75 5.23 2.38
C VAL A 89 -2.33 6.70 2.16
N PHE A 90 -1.68 7.00 1.03
CA PHE A 90 -1.22 8.35 0.75
C PHE A 90 -2.36 9.34 0.50
N ARG A 91 -3.44 8.89 -0.14
CA ARG A 91 -4.70 9.66 -0.25
C ARG A 91 -5.22 10.05 1.12
N ASN A 92 -5.27 9.10 2.06
CA ASN A 92 -5.75 9.36 3.42
C ASN A 92 -4.83 10.30 4.19
N ILE A 93 -3.51 10.16 4.07
CA ILE A 93 -2.56 11.11 4.68
C ILE A 93 -2.80 12.53 4.16
N TYR A 94 -2.95 12.70 2.85
CA TYR A 94 -3.23 13.99 2.22
C TYR A 94 -4.56 14.58 2.71
N LEU A 95 -5.63 13.77 2.76
CA LEU A 95 -6.94 14.20 3.21
C LEU A 95 -6.96 14.54 4.70
N ILE A 96 -6.30 13.78 5.58
CA ILE A 96 -6.19 14.07 7.01
C ILE A 96 -5.62 15.48 7.21
N LEU A 97 -4.50 15.80 6.55
CA LEU A 97 -3.85 17.10 6.69
C LEU A 97 -4.67 18.27 6.13
N ARG A 98 -5.50 18.03 5.11
CA ARG A 98 -6.42 19.04 4.59
C ARG A 98 -7.66 19.21 5.44
N THR A 99 -8.25 18.12 5.91
CA THR A 99 -9.46 18.11 6.74
C THR A 99 -9.17 18.73 8.10
N ALA A 100 -8.01 18.43 8.69
CA ALA A 100 -7.57 19.05 9.95
C ALA A 100 -7.48 20.57 9.86
N LYS A 101 -7.27 21.13 8.65
CA LYS A 101 -7.20 22.57 8.36
C LYS A 101 -8.53 23.20 7.92
N GLY A 102 -9.64 22.47 8.01
CA GLY A 102 -10.93 22.95 7.50
C GLY A 102 -11.00 23.08 5.97
N LYS A 103 -10.04 22.51 5.21
CA LYS A 103 -9.91 22.75 3.76
C LYS A 103 -10.62 21.71 2.88
N THR A 104 -11.29 20.73 3.47
CA THR A 104 -12.12 19.76 2.74
C THR A 104 -13.59 20.13 2.90
N TRP A 105 -14.42 19.78 1.92
CA TRP A 105 -15.83 20.17 1.91
C TRP A 105 -16.66 19.56 3.06
N PHE A 106 -16.16 18.47 3.66
CA PHE A 106 -16.79 17.76 4.78
C PHE A 106 -16.16 18.10 6.13
N ALA A 107 -15.19 19.02 6.18
CA ALA A 107 -14.52 19.37 7.43
C ALA A 107 -15.47 20.09 8.40
N LYS A 108 -15.37 19.76 9.68
CA LYS A 108 -16.14 20.38 10.77
C LYS A 108 -15.27 21.36 11.58
N GLY A 109 -14.65 22.30 10.87
CA GLY A 109 -13.73 23.29 11.45
C GLY A 109 -12.24 22.93 11.30
N ASP A 110 -11.39 23.78 11.89
CA ASP A 110 -9.93 23.66 11.90
C ASP A 110 -9.48 22.85 13.13
N THR A 111 -9.79 21.55 13.14
CA THR A 111 -9.39 20.61 14.20
C THR A 111 -9.08 19.23 13.63
N PRO A 112 -8.04 18.53 14.13
CA PRO A 112 -7.77 17.15 13.77
C PRO A 112 -8.74 16.14 14.41
N PHE A 113 -9.52 16.55 15.43
CA PHE A 113 -10.42 15.66 16.17
C PHE A 113 -11.79 15.61 15.49
N GLN A 114 -11.84 14.91 14.35
CA GLN A 114 -13.06 14.69 13.56
C GLN A 114 -13.21 13.20 13.25
N ASN A 115 -14.45 12.69 13.25
CA ASN A 115 -14.72 11.28 12.96
C ASN A 115 -14.17 10.83 11.60
N ASP A 116 -14.19 11.71 10.59
CA ASP A 116 -13.61 11.41 9.27
C ASP A 116 -12.09 11.21 9.34
N ILE A 117 -11.39 11.98 10.17
CA ILE A 117 -9.94 11.83 10.37
C ILE A 117 -9.65 10.51 11.10
N VAL A 118 -10.40 10.18 12.15
CA VAL A 118 -10.30 8.89 12.84
C VAL A 118 -10.49 7.73 11.87
N ARG A 119 -11.52 7.80 11.01
CA ARG A 119 -11.78 6.78 9.97
C ARG A 119 -10.59 6.64 9.03
N MET A 120 -10.04 7.75 8.53
CA MET A 120 -8.89 7.73 7.60
C MET A 120 -7.63 7.16 8.24
N VAL A 121 -7.35 7.49 9.51
CA VAL A 121 -6.23 6.89 10.28
C VAL A 121 -6.45 5.38 10.43
N ARG A 122 -7.67 4.95 10.79
CA ARG A 122 -8.02 3.52 10.89
C ARG A 122 -7.82 2.79 9.56
N GLU A 123 -8.28 3.38 8.45
CA GLU A 123 -8.09 2.84 7.10
C GLU A 123 -6.61 2.67 6.75
N ILE A 124 -5.73 3.63 7.10
CA ILE A 124 -4.27 3.48 6.90
C ILE A 124 -3.75 2.24 7.62
N GLY A 125 -4.16 2.03 8.88
CA GLY A 125 -3.78 0.85 9.66
C GLY A 125 -4.24 -0.46 9.00
N ILE A 126 -5.50 -0.50 8.54
CA ILE A 126 -6.06 -1.66 7.83
C ILE A 126 -5.30 -1.93 6.54
N PHE A 127 -4.98 -0.91 5.73
CA PHE A 127 -4.25 -1.10 4.48
C PHE A 127 -2.83 -1.62 4.70
N HIS A 128 -2.15 -1.15 5.75
CA HIS A 128 -0.83 -1.67 6.11
C HIS A 128 -0.83 -3.12 6.57
N ILE A 129 -1.88 -3.58 7.27
CA ILE A 129 -2.11 -5.01 7.56
C ILE A 129 -2.49 -5.77 6.28
N GLY A 130 -3.24 -5.14 5.39
CA GLY A 130 -3.70 -5.73 4.13
C GLY A 130 -2.55 -6.14 3.21
N VAL A 131 -1.46 -5.38 3.16
CA VAL A 131 -0.28 -5.71 2.31
C VAL A 131 0.31 -7.10 2.63
N PRO A 132 0.76 -7.41 3.86
CA PRO A 132 1.31 -8.73 4.17
C PRO A 132 0.25 -9.84 4.07
N VAL A 133 -1.01 -9.58 4.46
CA VAL A 133 -2.09 -10.57 4.32
C VAL A 133 -2.32 -10.94 2.86
N LEU A 134 -2.39 -9.94 1.97
CA LEU A 134 -2.56 -10.18 0.53
C LEU A 134 -1.34 -10.86 -0.08
N GLY A 135 -0.12 -10.48 0.30
CA GLY A 135 1.04 -11.15 -0.25
C GLY A 135 1.21 -12.58 0.25
N LEU A 136 0.81 -12.91 1.47
CA LEU A 136 0.71 -14.32 1.92
C LEU A 136 -0.35 -15.08 1.12
N PHE A 137 -1.51 -14.47 0.88
CA PHE A 137 -2.58 -15.07 0.08
C PHE A 137 -2.14 -15.33 -1.37
N ILE A 138 -1.48 -14.35 -2.00
CA ILE A 138 -0.95 -14.48 -3.36
C ILE A 138 0.18 -15.51 -3.39
N SER A 139 1.06 -15.54 -2.39
CA SER A 139 2.10 -16.58 -2.26
C SER A 139 1.49 -17.98 -2.24
N TRP A 140 0.42 -18.15 -1.46
CA TRP A 140 -0.30 -19.42 -1.34
C TRP A 140 -0.92 -19.84 -2.68
N ILE A 141 -1.64 -18.92 -3.37
CA ILE A 141 -2.20 -19.19 -4.70
C ILE A 141 -1.10 -19.50 -5.72
N ALA A 142 -0.01 -18.73 -5.74
CA ALA A 142 1.08 -18.91 -6.69
C ALA A 142 1.70 -20.31 -6.55
N ARG A 143 1.95 -20.76 -5.32
CA ARG A 143 2.47 -22.11 -5.05
C ARG A 143 1.49 -23.22 -5.47
N LEU A 144 0.18 -23.01 -5.33
CA LEU A 144 -0.82 -23.97 -5.79
C LEU A 144 -0.87 -24.08 -7.32
N VAL A 145 -0.74 -22.96 -8.03
CA VAL A 145 -0.87 -22.92 -9.49
C VAL A 145 0.42 -23.31 -10.22
N LEU A 146 1.58 -22.97 -9.65
CA LEU A 146 2.89 -23.07 -10.32
C LEU A 146 3.79 -24.17 -9.73
N GLY A 147 3.38 -24.77 -8.62
CA GLY A 147 4.14 -25.78 -7.88
C GLY A 147 4.94 -25.16 -6.72
N ALA A 148 4.97 -25.85 -5.58
CA ALA A 148 5.63 -25.35 -4.37
C ALA A 148 7.16 -25.43 -4.43
N GLU A 149 7.72 -26.36 -5.21
CA GLU A 149 9.17 -26.59 -5.31
C GLU A 149 9.87 -25.60 -6.26
N SER A 150 9.11 -24.85 -7.06
CA SER A 150 9.64 -23.95 -8.10
C SER A 150 9.58 -22.47 -7.72
N LEU A 151 9.06 -22.14 -6.53
CA LEU A 151 8.73 -20.78 -6.13
C LEU A 151 9.26 -20.43 -4.74
N GLU A 152 10.29 -19.60 -4.72
CA GLU A 152 10.73 -18.93 -3.52
C GLU A 152 9.92 -17.64 -3.33
N THR A 153 9.16 -17.56 -2.24
CA THR A 153 8.40 -16.35 -1.90
C THR A 153 8.67 -15.96 -0.45
N SER A 154 8.88 -14.68 -0.20
CA SER A 154 9.05 -14.15 1.15
C SER A 154 8.09 -12.98 1.41
N MET A 155 7.77 -12.75 2.68
CA MET A 155 6.94 -11.62 3.12
C MET A 155 7.47 -11.02 4.42
N SER A 156 7.75 -9.71 4.40
CA SER A 156 8.09 -8.94 5.59
C SER A 156 6.85 -8.58 6.42
N LEU A 157 6.95 -8.74 7.73
CA LEU A 157 5.89 -8.38 8.68
C LEU A 157 5.95 -6.90 9.12
N GLY A 158 6.86 -6.10 8.59
CA GLY A 158 7.00 -4.68 8.95
C GLY A 158 5.69 -3.90 8.80
N GLY A 159 4.99 -4.09 7.67
CA GLY A 159 3.68 -3.46 7.42
C GLY A 159 2.60 -3.87 8.42
N PHE A 160 2.63 -5.13 8.89
CA PHE A 160 1.67 -5.60 9.90
C PHE A 160 1.84 -4.85 11.22
N ILE A 161 3.09 -4.70 11.68
CA ILE A 161 3.41 -3.98 12.93
C ILE A 161 2.99 -2.50 12.81
N THR A 162 3.37 -1.83 11.71
CA THR A 162 2.97 -0.45 11.46
C THR A 162 1.44 -0.30 11.46
N GLY A 163 0.72 -1.24 10.85
CA GLY A 163 -0.73 -1.22 10.81
C GLY A 163 -1.37 -1.32 12.19
N ILE A 164 -0.87 -2.20 13.07
CA ILE A 164 -1.33 -2.28 14.48
C ILE A 164 -1.11 -0.95 15.21
N VAL A 165 0.08 -0.37 15.10
CA VAL A 165 0.40 0.91 15.75
C VAL A 165 -0.55 2.01 15.28
N VAL A 166 -0.81 2.10 13.98
CA VAL A 166 -1.73 3.09 13.42
C VAL A 166 -3.18 2.84 13.87
N LEU A 167 -3.62 1.58 14.00
CA LEU A 167 -4.93 1.27 14.56
C LEU A 167 -5.05 1.72 16.02
N CYS A 168 -4.02 1.51 16.84
CA CYS A 168 -3.98 2.05 18.21
C CYS A 168 -4.08 3.59 18.22
N LEU A 169 -3.35 4.27 17.32
CA LEU A 169 -3.46 5.72 17.16
C LEU A 169 -4.89 6.14 16.78
N SER A 170 -5.58 5.40 15.92
CA SER A 170 -6.96 5.72 15.55
C SER A 170 -7.91 5.73 16.77
N GLN A 171 -7.69 4.84 17.75
CA GLN A 171 -8.47 4.80 18.99
C GLN A 171 -8.16 6.01 19.90
N ILE A 172 -6.88 6.40 19.98
CA ILE A 172 -6.47 7.60 20.74
C ILE A 172 -7.11 8.86 20.14
N PHE A 173 -7.14 8.99 18.82
CA PHE A 173 -7.83 10.11 18.16
C PHE A 173 -9.34 10.08 18.40
N ALA A 174 -9.96 8.91 18.43
CA ALA A 174 -11.39 8.77 18.75
C ALA A 174 -11.70 9.28 20.17
N TYR A 175 -10.89 8.89 21.15
CA TYR A 175 -11.00 9.39 22.52
C TYR A 175 -10.74 10.91 22.60
N GLY A 176 -9.80 11.42 21.79
CA GLY A 176 -9.56 12.87 21.68
C GLY A 176 -10.79 13.67 21.22
N ILE A 177 -11.68 13.09 20.41
CA ILE A 177 -12.96 13.72 20.03
C ILE A 177 -13.88 13.86 21.24
N GLU A 178 -13.96 12.82 22.08
CA GLU A 178 -14.78 12.85 23.30
C GLU A 178 -14.29 13.94 24.25
N LEU A 179 -12.98 14.00 24.48
CA LEU A 179 -12.36 15.04 25.29
C LEU A 179 -12.60 16.45 24.74
N GLN A 180 -12.49 16.66 23.43
CA GLN A 180 -12.77 17.96 22.83
C GLN A 180 -14.25 18.35 23.02
N ARG A 181 -15.18 17.42 22.83
CA ARG A 181 -16.61 17.67 23.03
C ARG A 181 -16.93 18.04 24.47
N ASP A 182 -16.30 17.37 25.43
CA ASP A 182 -16.51 17.65 26.85
C ASP A 182 -16.01 19.06 27.21
N VAL A 183 -14.87 19.49 26.64
CA VAL A 183 -14.36 20.87 26.83
C VAL A 183 -15.26 21.90 26.15
N ASP A 184 -15.66 21.66 24.90
CA ASP A 184 -16.50 22.59 24.14
C ASP A 184 -17.93 22.71 24.74
N GLY A 185 -18.40 21.67 25.44
CA GLY A 185 -19.71 21.64 26.12
C GLY A 185 -19.71 22.22 27.55
N LEU A 186 -18.56 22.61 28.08
CA LEU A 186 -18.43 23.30 29.38
C LEU A 186 -18.65 24.82 29.29
N VAL A 187 -19.04 25.33 28.11
CA VAL A 187 -19.26 26.76 27.82
C VAL A 187 -20.74 27.13 27.85
#